data_AF-A0A9E4C3Z4-F1
#
_entry.id   AF-A0A9E4C3Z4-F1
#
_cell.length_a   1.000
_cell.length_b   1.000
_cell.length_c   1.000
_cell.angle_alpha   90.00
_cell.angle_beta   90.00
_cell.angle_gamma   90.00
#
_symmetry.space_group_name_H-M   'P 1'
#
loop_
_entity.id
_entity.type
_entity.pdbx_description
1 polymer ?
#
loop_
_entity_poly.entity_id
_entity_poly.type
_entity_poly.pdbx_seq_one_letter_code
_entity_poly.pdbx_strand_id
1 'polypeptide(L)' 'MDVQLTEFQTALQSSVRQFVNQEVIPVASEYEHKDEYPHPLVNRMKELGYFGALVPECYGGS' A
#
# COMPACT_ATOMS: atom_id res chain seq x y z
N MET A 1 -20.85 -19.72 -0.35
CA MET A 1 -20.55 -18.28 -0.53
C MET A 1 -19.29 -18.23 -1.36
N ASP A 2 -19.36 -17.68 -2.58
CA ASP A 2 -18.19 -17.56 -3.45
C ASP A 2 -17.45 -16.27 -3.07
N VAL A 3 -16.17 -16.38 -2.73
CA VAL A 3 -15.34 -15.27 -2.18
C VAL A 3 -14.26 -14.90 -3.18
N GLN A 4 -14.64 -14.74 -4.45
CA GLN A 4 -13.72 -14.31 -5.50
C GLN A 4 -13.53 -12.80 -5.44
N LEU A 5 -12.27 -12.37 -5.48
CA LEU A 5 -11.92 -10.96 -5.64
C LEU A 5 -12.25 -10.50 -7.06
N THR A 6 -12.61 -9.24 -7.21
CA THR A 6 -12.66 -8.62 -8.54
C THR A 6 -11.25 -8.54 -9.13
N GLU A 7 -11.16 -8.35 -10.45
CA GLU A 7 -9.88 -8.15 -11.12
C GLU A 7 -9.11 -6.97 -10.53
N PHE A 8 -9.81 -5.85 -10.27
CA PHE A 8 -9.25 -4.68 -9.61
C PHE A 8 -8.71 -5.00 -8.20
N GLN A 9 -9.50 -5.70 -7.38
CA GLN A 9 -9.06 -6.09 -6.03
C GLN A 9 -7.85 -7.02 -6.07
N THR A 10 -7.79 -7.93 -7.04
CA THR A 10 -6.66 -8.85 -7.25
C THR A 10 -5.40 -8.08 -7.67
N ALA A 11 -5.54 -7.12 -8.58
CA ALA A 11 -4.45 -6.24 -9.00
C ALA A 11 -3.92 -5.37 -7.85
N LEU A 12 -4.82 -4.73 -7.10
CA LEU A 12 -4.47 -3.94 -5.93
C LEU A 12 -3.76 -4.79 -4.86
N GLN A 13 -4.28 -5.97 -4.55
CA GLN A 13 -3.65 -6.88 -3.60
C GLN A 13 -2.24 -7.28 -4.04
N SER A 14 -2.05 -7.57 -5.34
CA SER A 14 -0.75 -7.94 -5.90
C SER A 14 0.25 -6.80 -5.82
N SER A 15 -0.18 -5.57 -6.14
CA SER A 15 0.62 -4.36 -6.01
C SER A 15 1.06 -4.10 -4.57
N VAL A 16 0.12 -4.13 -3.61
CA VAL A 16 0.42 -3.95 -2.18
C VAL A 16 1.37 -5.03 -1.67
N ARG A 17 1.18 -6.29 -2.07
CA ARG A 17 2.07 -7.39 -1.68
C ARG A 17 3.51 -7.15 -2.17
N GLN A 18 3.67 -6.66 -3.40
CA GLN A 18 4.98 -6.34 -3.94
C GLN A 18 5.65 -5.22 -3.13
N PHE A 19 4.93 -4.12 -2.87
CA PHE A 19 5.43 -3.01 -2.07
C PHE A 19 5.86 -3.46 -0.66
N VAL A 20 5.04 -4.27 0.02
CA VAL A 20 5.37 -4.77 1.36
C VAL A 20 6.64 -5.63 1.34
N ASN A 21 6.75 -6.55 0.38
CA ASN A 21 7.90 -7.45 0.29
C ASN A 21 9.21 -6.72 -0.07
N GLN A 22 9.14 -5.75 -0.98
CA GLN A 22 10.32 -5.09 -1.53
C GLN A 22 10.77 -3.88 -0.71
N GLU A 23 9.83 -3.13 -0.14
CA GLU A 23 10.12 -1.82 0.47
C GLU A 23 9.88 -1.81 1.99
N VAL A 24 8.87 -2.52 2.50
CA VAL A 24 8.50 -2.45 3.93
C VAL A 24 9.28 -3.45 4.78
N ILE A 25 9.22 -4.75 4.43
CA ILE A 25 9.85 -5.83 5.22
C ILE A 25 11.34 -5.59 5.49
N PRO A 26 12.17 -5.13 4.53
CA PRO A 26 13.61 -4.95 4.76
C PRO A 26 13.96 -3.94 5.84
N VAL A 27 13.10 -2.94 6.08
CA VAL A 27 13.38 -1.82 6.99
C VAL A 27 12.47 -1.79 8.22
N ALA A 28 11.44 -2.66 8.27
CA ALA A 28 10.43 -2.64 9.33
C ALA A 28 11.04 -2.76 10.74
N SER A 29 11.95 -3.70 10.95
CA SER A 29 12.62 -3.87 12.24
C SER A 29 13.48 -2.65 12.60
N GLU A 30 14.15 -2.02 11.64
CA GLU A 30 14.97 -0.84 11.92
C GLU A 30 14.11 0.33 12.43
N TYR A 31 12.99 0.62 11.77
CA TYR A 31 12.06 1.66 12.20
C TYR A 31 11.46 1.39 13.58
N GLU A 32 11.10 0.13 13.86
CA GLU A 32 10.61 -0.29 15.18
C GLU A 32 11.64 -0.02 16.27
N HIS A 33 12.89 -0.44 16.06
CA HIS A 33 13.96 -0.26 17.06
C HIS A 33 14.31 1.22 17.29
N LYS A 34 14.13 2.06 16.27
CA LYS A 34 14.38 3.50 16.34
C LYS A 34 13.20 4.31 16.90
N ASP A 35 12.02 3.70 17.04
CA ASP A 35 10.76 4.39 17.37
C ASP A 35 10.50 5.58 16.42
N GLU A 36 10.79 5.38 15.13
CA GLU A 36 10.71 6.41 14.11
C GLU A 36 9.52 6.20 13.19
N TYR A 37 8.83 7.30 12.86
CA TYR A 37 7.76 7.27 11.87
C TYR A 37 8.35 7.14 10.46
N PRO A 38 7.94 6.14 9.65
CA PRO A 38 8.53 5.86 8.35
C PRO A 38 7.98 6.78 7.26
N HIS A 39 8.30 8.08 7.36
CA HIS A 39 7.92 9.09 6.37
C HIS A 39 8.18 8.66 4.92
N PRO A 40 9.33 8.05 4.58
CA PRO A 40 9.60 7.64 3.19
C PRO A 40 8.61 6.59 2.69
N LEU A 41 8.30 5.55 3.50
CA LEU A 41 7.35 4.50 3.11
C LEU A 41 5.95 5.06 2.94
N VAL A 42 5.52 5.95 3.83
CA VAL A 42 4.19 6.56 3.76
C VAL A 42 4.06 7.47 2.55
N ASN A 43 5.10 8.25 2.23
CA ASN A 43 5.12 9.05 1.01
C ASN A 43 5.05 8.16 -0.24
N ARG A 44 5.77 7.05 -0.24
CA ARG A 44 5.71 6.08 -1.33
C ARG A 44 4.31 5.48 -1.51
N MET A 45 3.63 5.13 -0.42
CA MET A 45 2.24 4.66 -0.48
C MET A 45 1.28 5.70 -1.09
N LYS A 46 1.52 7.00 -0.86
CA LYS A 46 0.73 8.08 -1.49
C LYS A 46 0.98 8.16 -2.99
N GLU A 47 2.24 8.07 -3.43
CA GLU A 47 2.59 8.04 -4.85
C GLU A 47 1.96 6.85 -5.58
N LEU A 48 1.86 5.70 -4.90
CA LEU A 48 1.23 4.49 -5.42
C LEU A 48 -0.31 4.55 -5.42
N GLY A 49 -0.91 5.62 -4.90
CA GLY A 49 -2.36 5.81 -4.88
C GLY A 49 -3.11 4.95 -3.86
N TYR A 50 -2.42 4.21 -2.98
CA TYR A 50 -3.08 3.26 -2.09
C TYR A 50 -4.10 3.90 -1.13
N PHE A 51 -3.88 5.16 -0.73
CA PHE A 51 -4.83 5.92 0.09
C PHE A 51 -6.09 6.35 -0.67
N GLY A 52 -6.01 6.44 -2.00
CA GLY A 52 -7.10 6.84 -2.89
C GLY A 52 -7.85 5.68 -3.54
N ALA A 53 -7.42 4.43 -3.34
CA ALA A 53 -7.91 3.25 -4.06
C ALA A 53 -9.41 2.94 -3.86
N LEU A 54 -10.07 3.55 -2.87
CA LEU A 54 -11.51 3.43 -2.62
C LEU A 54 -12.27 4.75 -2.81
N VAL A 55 -11.57 5.81 -3.22
CA VAL A 55 -12.13 7.12 -3.47
C VAL A 55 -12.42 7.25 -4.97
N PRO A 56 -13.60 7.72 -5.38
CA PRO A 56 -13.86 7.97 -6.80
C PRO A 56 -12.86 8.98 -7.38
N GLU A 57 -12.46 8.81 -8.65
CA GLU A 57 -11.51 9.70 -9.34
C GLU A 57 -11.93 11.18 -9.29
N CYS A 58 -13.24 11.47 -9.33
CA CYS A 58 -13.75 12.83 -9.26
C CYS A 58 -13.45 13.57 -7.94
N TYR A 59 -13.01 12.85 -6.90
CA TYR A 59 -12.58 13.41 -5.62
C TYR A 59 -11.06 13.27 -5.40
N GLY A 60 -10.29 12.93 -6.43
CA GLY A 60 -8.85 12.75 -6.36
C GLY A 60 -8.40 11.36 -5.87
N GLY A 61 -9.29 10.36 -5.99
CA GLY A 61 -8.91 8.96 -5.85
C GLY A 61 -8.23 8.39 -7.10
N SER A 62 -7.88 7.10 -7.03
CA SER A 62 -7.11 6.37 -8.05
C SER A 62 -7.85 5.16 -8.57
#